data_AF-A0A929UME8-F1
#
_entry.id   AF-A0A929UME8-F1
#
_cell.length_a   1.000
_cell.length_b   1.000
_cell.length_c   1.000
_cell.angle_alpha   90.00
_cell.angle_beta   90.00
_cell.angle_gamma   90.00
#
_symmetry.space_group_name_H-M   'P 1'
#
loop_
_entity.id
_entity.type
_entity.pdbx_description
1 polymer ?
#
loop_
_entity_poly.entity_id
_entity_poly.type
_entity_poly.pdbx_seq_one_letter_code
_entity_poly.pdbx_strand_id
1 'polypeptide(L)' 'MPWKLDESIPIYLQLLNQLKLKIVRGDYPPGETIPSVRELAAQAQVNPNTMQRALMELE' A
#
# COMPACT_ATOMS: atom_id res chain seq x y z
N MET A 1 -8.84 1.36 -8.88
CA MET A 1 -7.84 0.88 -9.86
C MET A 1 -7.11 -0.32 -9.28
N PRO A 2 -6.87 -1.38 -10.06
CA PRO A 2 -6.08 -2.51 -9.60
C PRO A 2 -4.63 -2.06 -9.31
N TRP A 3 -4.02 -2.67 -8.30
CA TRP A 3 -2.61 -2.49 -8.01
C TRP A 3 -1.80 -2.96 -9.21
N LYS A 4 -0.92 -2.09 -9.73
CA LYS A 4 0.00 -2.45 -10.81
C LYS A 4 1.36 -2.70 -10.18
N LEU A 5 1.81 -3.95 -10.24
CA LEU A 5 3.03 -4.41 -9.60
C LEU A 5 3.94 -5.05 -10.65
N ASP A 6 5.21 -4.71 -10.59
CA ASP A 6 6.28 -5.27 -11.42
C ASP A 6 7.19 -6.14 -10.54
N GLU A 7 7.27 -7.44 -10.80
CA GLU A 7 8.08 -8.36 -9.98
C GLU A 7 9.60 -8.10 -10.09
N SER A 8 10.06 -7.35 -11.09
CA SER A 8 11.47 -6.96 -11.23
C SER A 8 11.93 -5.90 -10.23
N ILE A 9 10.99 -5.24 -9.56
CA ILE A 9 11.23 -4.20 -8.55
C ILE A 9 10.70 -4.71 -7.20
N PRO A 10 11.35 -4.43 -6.06
CA PRO A 10 10.83 -4.83 -4.76
C PRO A 10 9.37 -4.37 -4.55
N ILE A 11 8.47 -5.33 -4.39
CA ILE A 11 7.02 -5.07 -4.32
C ILE A 11 6.65 -4.08 -3.21
N TYR A 12 7.28 -4.21 -2.03
CA TYR A 12 7.00 -3.32 -0.90
C TYR A 12 7.29 -1.85 -1.21
N LEU A 13 8.30 -1.54 -2.03
CA LEU A 13 8.61 -0.17 -2.46
C LEU A 13 7.54 0.39 -3.39
N GLN A 14 7.01 -0.46 -4.29
CA GLN A 14 5.93 -0.06 -5.18
C GLN A 14 4.62 0.20 -4.42
N LEU A 15 4.31 -0.66 -3.44
CA LEU A 15 3.16 -0.49 -2.56
C LEU A 15 3.27 0.81 -1.75
N LEU A 16 4.45 1.06 -1.16
CA LEU A 16 4.77 2.28 -0.42
C LEU A 16 4.52 3.53 -1.28
N ASN A 17 5.09 3.56 -2.49
CA ASN A 17 4.97 4.71 -3.38
C ASN A 17 3.53 4.94 -3.85
N GLN A 18 2.81 3.88 -4.20
CA GLN A 18 1.40 3.98 -4.60
C GLN A 18 0.52 4.44 -3.45
N LEU A 19 0.77 3.96 -2.22
CA LEU A 19 0.01 4.37 -1.05
C LEU A 19 0.29 5.83 -0.67
N LYS A 20 1.55 6.29 -0.74
CA LYS A 20 1.91 7.72 -0.59
C LYS A 20 1.17 8.59 -1.60
N LEU A 21 1.10 8.18 -2.87
CA LEU A 21 0.35 8.92 -3.90
C LEU A 21 -1.14 8.99 -3.60
N LYS A 22 -1.75 7.90 -3.11
CA LYS A 22 -3.16 7.89 -2.69
C LYS A 22 -3.44 8.87 -1.55
N ILE A 23 -2.56 8.88 -0.53
CA ILE A 23 -2.68 9.82 0.59
C ILE A 23 -2.58 11.27 0.09
N VAL A 24 -1.58 11.58 -0.73
CA VAL A 24 -1.39 12.94 -1.29
C VAL A 24 -2.56 13.37 -2.19
N ARG A 25 -3.19 12.43 -2.89
CA ARG A 25 -4.39 12.69 -3.71
C ARG A 25 -5.66 12.91 -2.88
N GLY A 26 -5.62 12.62 -1.58
CA GLY A 26 -6.78 12.71 -0.69
C GLY A 26 -7.68 11.47 -0.73
N ASP A 27 -7.22 10.35 -1.30
CA ASP A 27 -7.97 9.08 -1.25
C ASP A 27 -8.07 8.54 0.20
N TYR A 28 -7.16 8.99 1.07
CA TYR A 28 -7.18 8.76 2.51
C TYR A 28 -7.03 10.12 3.23
N PRO A 29 -8.14 10.83 3.46
CA PRO A 29 -8.11 12.15 4.10
C PRO A 29 -7.68 12.06 5.57
N PRO A 30 -7.13 13.15 6.14
CA PRO A 30 -6.77 13.18 7.55
C PRO A 30 -7.95 12.84 8.46
N GLY A 31 -7.75 11.88 9.36
CA GLY A 31 -8.78 11.41 10.29
C GLY A 31 -9.63 10.24 9.79
N GLU A 32 -9.49 9.85 8.53
CA GLU A 32 -10.09 8.62 8.01
C GLU A 32 -9.17 7.42 8.27
N THR A 33 -9.79 6.26 8.51
CA THR A 33 -9.07 5.02 8.78
C THR A 33 -8.54 4.43 7.48
N ILE A 34 -7.22 4.26 7.39
CA ILE A 34 -6.60 3.48 6.32
C ILE A 34 -6.99 2.00 6.50
N PRO A 35 -7.35 1.27 5.42
CA PRO A 35 -7.66 -0.15 5.53
C PRO A 35 -6.50 -0.93 6.17
N SER A 36 -6.84 -2.01 6.87
CA SER A 36 -5.85 -2.82 7.56
C SER A 36 -4.81 -3.43 6.59
N VAL A 37 -3.65 -3.80 7.13
CA VAL A 37 -2.59 -4.53 6.40
C VAL A 37 -3.17 -5.70 5.60
N ARG A 38 -4.08 -6.47 6.20
CA ARG A 38 -4.67 -7.66 5.57
C ARG A 38 -5.61 -7.29 4.42
N GLU A 39 -6.42 -6.25 4.58
CA GLU A 39 -7.32 -5.78 3.53
C GLU A 39 -6.53 -5.21 2.35
N LEU A 40 -5.54 -4.37 2.61
CA LEU A 40 -4.66 -3.84 1.56
C LEU A 40 -3.90 -4.96 0.85
N ALA A 41 -3.39 -5.94 1.60
CA ALA A 41 -2.70 -7.09 1.02
C ALA A 41 -3.62 -7.93 0.14
N ALA A 42 -4.86 -8.18 0.57
CA ALA A 42 -5.87 -8.88 -0.22
C ALA A 42 -6.25 -8.11 -1.50
N GLN A 43 -6.42 -6.79 -1.39
CA GLN A 43 -6.70 -5.93 -2.55
C GLN A 43 -5.55 -5.93 -3.55
N ALA A 44 -4.30 -5.92 -3.07
CA ALA A 44 -3.09 -5.96 -3.89
C ALA A 44 -2.68 -7.37 -4.33
N GLN A 45 -3.34 -8.41 -3.81
CA GLN A 45 -2.98 -9.81 -4.01
C GLN A 45 -1.52 -10.12 -3.65
N VAL A 46 -1.02 -9.52 -2.56
CA VAL A 46 0.34 -9.69 -2.06
C VAL A 46 0.36 -10.39 -0.71
N ASN A 47 1.52 -10.88 -0.31
CA ASN A 47 1.73 -11.40 1.04
C ASN A 47 1.52 -10.28 2.09
N PRO A 48 0.73 -10.51 3.16
CA PRO A 48 0.53 -9.53 4.24
C PRO A 48 1.81 -8.96 4.84
N ASN A 49 2.88 -9.74 4.95
CA ASN A 49 4.17 -9.27 5.45
C ASN A 49 4.82 -8.25 4.51
N THR A 50 4.58 -8.37 3.19
CA THR A 50 5.07 -7.41 2.20
C THR A 50 4.33 -6.07 2.32
N MET A 51 3.01 -6.12 2.53
CA MET A 51 2.20 -4.93 2.80
C MET A 51 2.56 -4.29 4.14
N GLN A 52 2.77 -5.11 5.19
CA GLN A 52 3.19 -4.63 6.51
C GLN A 52 4.52 -3.88 6.40
N ARG A 53 5.50 -4.44 5.69
CA ARG A 53 6.77 -3.75 5.45
C ARG A 53 6.57 -2.42 4.74
N ALA A 54 5.71 -2.35 3.72
CA ALA A 54 5.42 -1.09 3.04
C ALA A 54 4.78 -0.04 3.97
N LEU A 55 3.89 -0.46 4.88
CA LEU A 55 3.26 0.43 5.86
C LEU A 55 4.22 0.91 6.95
N MET A 56 5.13 0.07 7.41
CA MET A 56 6.18 0.44 8.38
C MET A 56 7.14 1.52 7.84
N GLU A 57 7.37 1.56 6.52
CA GLU A 57 8.19 2.59 5.85
C GLU A 57 7.40 3.89 5.56
N LEU A 58 6.11 3.90 5.92
CA LEU A 58 5.19 5.02 5.79
C LEU A 58 4.99 5.76 7.12
N GLU A 59 5.12 5.06 8.25
CA GLU A 59 5.28 5.64 9.59
C GLU A 59 6.57 6.48 9.69
#